data_AF-A0A9P5TEU8-F1
#
_entry.id   AF-A0A9P5TEU8-F1
#
_cell.length_a   1.000
_cell.length_b   1.000
_cell.length_c   1.000
_cell.angle_alpha   90.00
_cell.angle_beta   90.00
_cell.angle_gamma   90.00
#
_symmetry.space_group_name_H-M   'P 1'
#
loop_
_entity.id
_entity.type
_entity.pdbx_description
1 polymer ?
#
loop_
_entity_poly.entity_id
_entity_poly.type
_entity_poly.pdbx_seq_one_letter_code
_entity_poly.pdbx_strand_id
1 'polypeptide(L)'
;SCVFFERIEKLVVCTCTEPALQLLSKGLFPCAPTEPSLAVDLNVLDFAKELFVNAAPNTTAWCETLEGFLGSCKFKLTTRNTLRIRFGNAMHWYASLMDKKNLMVHDYLN
;
A
#
# COMPACT_ATOMS: atom_id res chain seq x y z
N SER A 1 -7.72 -4.79 -6.00
CA SER A 1 -6.78 -5.92 -5.82
C SER A 1 -5.90 -5.67 -4.63
N CYS A 2 -5.43 -6.71 -3.96
CA CYS A 2 -4.58 -6.66 -2.77
C CYS A 2 -3.20 -7.23 -3.13
N VAL A 3 -2.13 -6.48 -2.85
CA VAL A 3 -0.75 -6.86 -3.16
C VAL A 3 -0.04 -7.28 -1.89
N PHE A 4 0.44 -8.51 -1.89
CA PHE A 4 1.32 -9.07 -0.87
C PHE A 4 2.70 -9.33 -1.51
N PHE A 5 3.70 -9.68 -0.71
CA PHE A 5 5.02 -10.07 -1.23
C PHE A 5 4.92 -11.20 -2.25
N GLU A 6 4.20 -12.26 -1.92
CA GLU A 6 4.23 -13.51 -2.68
C GLU A 6 3.05 -13.69 -3.62
N ARG A 7 2.01 -12.85 -3.51
CA ARG A 7 0.75 -13.06 -4.22
C ARG A 7 -0.08 -11.80 -4.40
N ILE A 8 -1.03 -11.88 -5.33
CA ILE A 8 -2.06 -10.86 -5.55
C ILE A 8 -3.43 -11.51 -5.40
N GLU A 9 -4.28 -10.92 -4.58
CA GLU A 9 -5.64 -11.44 -4.33
C GLU A 9 -6.70 -10.37 -4.58
N LYS A 10 -7.95 -10.79 -4.78
CA LYS A 10 -9.11 -9.90 -4.81
C LYS A 10 -9.89 -10.10 -3.53
N LEU A 11 -9.93 -9.06 -2.70
CA LEU A 11 -10.78 -9.04 -1.51
C LEU A 11 -12.09 -8.32 -1.82
N VAL A 12 -13.20 -8.87 -1.35
CA VAL A 12 -14.51 -8.20 -1.35
C VAL A 12 -14.67 -7.47 -0.03
N VAL A 13 -14.99 -6.19 -0.11
CA VAL A 13 -15.19 -5.30 1.03
C VAL A 13 -16.70 -5.13 1.24
N CYS A 14 -17.19 -5.18 2.49
CA CYS A 14 -18.61 -4.95 2.76
C CYS A 14 -18.95 -3.47 2.53
N THR A 15 -20.22 -3.16 2.29
CA THR A 15 -20.73 -1.78 2.30
C THR A 15 -21.06 -1.26 3.70
N CYS A 16 -20.86 -2.10 4.73
CA CYS A 16 -21.25 -1.87 6.11
C CYS A 16 -20.32 -0.92 6.90
N THR A 17 -19.10 -0.67 6.41
CA THR A 17 -18.11 0.19 7.07
C THR A 17 -17.21 0.82 6.00
N GLU A 18 -16.50 1.90 6.31
CA GLU A 18 -15.54 2.49 5.37
C GLU A 18 -14.54 1.44 4.84
N PRO A 19 -14.34 1.37 3.50
CA PRO A 19 -13.43 0.40 2.91
C PRO A 19 -12.01 0.43 3.47
N ALA A 20 -11.51 1.63 3.78
CA ALA A 20 -10.18 1.81 4.35
C ALA A 20 -10.02 1.10 5.70
N LEU A 21 -11.02 1.20 6.59
CA LEU A 21 -10.98 0.56 7.91
C LEU A 21 -11.04 -0.96 7.82
N GLN A 22 -11.84 -1.49 6.89
CA GLN A 22 -11.92 -2.93 6.66
C GLN A 22 -10.63 -3.53 6.06
N LEU A 23 -9.95 -2.76 5.21
CA LEU A 23 -8.65 -3.16 4.68
C LEU A 23 -7.58 -3.10 5.78
N LEU A 24 -7.57 -2.03 6.58
CA LEU A 24 -6.63 -1.86 7.69
C LEU A 24 -6.74 -2.98 8.73
N SER A 25 -7.96 -3.39 9.09
CA SER A 25 -8.17 -4.50 10.03
C SER A 25 -7.65 -5.85 9.50
N LYS A 26 -7.40 -5.95 8.20
CA LYS A 26 -6.81 -7.11 7.53
C LYS A 26 -5.31 -6.94 7.22
N GLY A 27 -4.67 -5.90 7.74
CA GLY A 27 -3.25 -5.62 7.50
C GLY A 27 -2.95 -5.04 6.11
N LEU A 28 -3.97 -4.52 5.42
CA LEU A 28 -3.85 -3.93 4.09
C LEU A 28 -4.10 -2.42 4.14
N PHE A 29 -3.31 -1.67 3.41
CA PHE A 29 -3.48 -0.22 3.26
C PHE A 29 -4.03 0.14 1.88
N PRO A 30 -5.12 0.92 1.78
CA PRO A 30 -5.70 1.30 0.51
C PRO A 30 -4.87 2.34 -0.26
N CYS A 31 -4.95 2.32 -1.59
CA CYS A 31 -4.38 3.38 -2.44
C CYS A 31 -5.19 4.69 -2.42
N ALA A 32 -6.43 4.64 -1.94
CA ALA A 32 -7.32 5.80 -1.81
C ALA A 32 -8.29 5.56 -0.65
N PRO A 33 -8.62 6.58 0.16
CA PRO A 33 -9.44 6.42 1.36
C PRO A 33 -10.90 6.04 1.06
N THR A 34 -11.49 6.59 -0.01
CA THR A 34 -12.93 6.44 -0.33
C THR A 34 -13.22 5.31 -1.31
N GLU A 35 -12.48 5.22 -2.40
CA GLU A 35 -12.70 4.20 -3.45
C GLU A 35 -11.38 3.50 -3.84
N PRO A 36 -10.91 2.54 -3.02
CA PRO A 36 -9.63 1.90 -3.25
C PRO A 36 -9.68 0.91 -4.43
N SER A 37 -8.97 1.23 -5.50
CA SER A 37 -8.74 0.29 -6.61
C SER A 37 -7.67 -0.77 -6.30
N LEU A 38 -6.76 -0.46 -5.38
CA LEU A 38 -5.65 -1.29 -4.93
C LEU A 38 -5.51 -1.15 -3.41
N ALA A 39 -5.13 -2.23 -2.75
CA ALA A 39 -4.61 -2.22 -1.39
C ALA A 39 -3.27 -2.95 -1.36
N VAL A 40 -2.37 -2.54 -0.47
CA VAL A 40 -1.02 -3.09 -0.35
C VAL A 40 -0.83 -3.55 1.09
N ASP A 41 -0.23 -4.72 1.29
CA ASP A 41 0.12 -5.21 2.62
C ASP A 41 1.02 -4.23 3.37
N LEU A 42 0.74 -4.03 4.66
CA LEU A 42 1.49 -3.11 5.49
C LEU A 42 2.98 -3.47 5.55
N ASN A 43 3.35 -4.75 5.56
CA ASN A 43 4.76 -5.15 5.59
C ASN A 43 5.47 -4.81 4.27
N VAL A 44 4.75 -4.85 3.13
CA VAL A 44 5.29 -4.43 1.84
C VAL A 44 5.53 -2.91 1.83
N LEU A 45 4.62 -2.13 2.43
CA LEU A 45 4.77 -0.68 2.56
C LEU A 45 5.90 -0.29 3.52
N ASP A 46 6.01 -0.97 4.66
CA ASP A 46 7.09 -0.74 5.61
C ASP A 46 8.44 -1.11 5.01
N PHE A 47 8.54 -2.23 4.30
CA PHE A 47 9.76 -2.59 3.58
C PHE A 47 10.14 -1.54 2.53
N ALA A 48 9.18 -1.07 1.73
CA ALA A 48 9.43 -0.01 0.74
C ALA A 48 9.86 1.30 1.40
N LYS A 49 9.24 1.66 2.53
CA LYS A 49 9.64 2.83 3.34
C LYS A 49 11.08 2.70 3.83
N GLU A 50 11.45 1.57 4.43
CA GLU A 50 12.82 1.31 4.91
C GLU A 50 13.82 1.31 3.74
N LEU A 51 13.46 0.74 2.60
CA LEU A 51 14.27 0.81 1.39
C LEU A 51 14.54 2.25 0.96
N PHE A 52 13.53 3.12 1.00
CA PHE A 52 13.66 4.53 0.62
C PHE A 52 14.42 5.39 1.63
N VAL A 53 14.63 4.90 2.85
CA VAL A 53 15.58 5.50 3.80
C VAL A 53 17.02 5.13 3.44
N ASN A 54 17.24 3.88 2.98
CA ASN A 54 18.57 3.35 2.68
C ASN A 54 19.03 3.61 1.23
N ALA A 55 18.13 4.01 0.33
CA ALA A 55 18.40 4.34 -1.06
C ALA A 55 17.53 5.51 -1.51
N ALA A 56 17.97 6.27 -2.52
CA ALA A 56 17.17 7.35 -3.08
C ALA A 56 15.76 6.83 -3.49
N PRO A 57 14.66 7.48 -3.06
CA PRO A 57 13.31 7.00 -3.29
C PRO A 57 13.02 6.93 -4.79
N ASN A 58 13.04 5.70 -5.32
CA ASN A 58 12.74 5.43 -6.72
C ASN A 58 11.51 4.52 -6.80
N THR A 59 10.34 5.11 -6.61
CA THR A 59 9.04 4.43 -6.71
C THR A 59 8.87 3.72 -8.06
N THR A 60 9.45 4.26 -9.14
CA THR A 60 9.40 3.63 -10.47
C THR A 60 10.17 2.31 -10.47
N ALA A 61 11.46 2.33 -10.13
CA ALA A 61 12.29 1.13 -10.11
C ALA A 61 11.75 0.09 -9.10
N TRP A 62 11.25 0.55 -7.95
CA TRP A 62 10.59 -0.30 -6.98
C TRP A 62 9.36 -1.00 -7.57
N CYS A 63 8.46 -0.25 -8.20
CA CYS A 63 7.24 -0.81 -8.77
C CYS A 63 7.53 -1.72 -9.97
N GLU A 64 8.49 -1.39 -10.82
CA GLU A 64 8.94 -2.25 -11.93
C GLU A 64 9.53 -3.56 -11.40
N THR A 65 10.36 -3.49 -10.35
CA THR A 65 10.91 -4.68 -9.68
C THR A 65 9.79 -5.54 -9.09
N LEU A 66 8.83 -4.92 -8.41
CA LEU A 66 7.70 -5.61 -7.79
C LEU A 66 6.76 -6.23 -8.84
N GLU A 67 6.41 -5.51 -9.91
CA GLU A 67 5.63 -6.06 -11.03
C GLU A 67 6.37 -7.21 -11.72
N GLY A 68 7.68 -7.10 -11.93
CA GLY A 68 8.51 -8.15 -12.51
C GLY A 68 8.57 -9.41 -11.64
N PHE A 69 8.80 -9.24 -10.33
CA PHE A 69 8.78 -10.33 -9.36
C PHE A 69 7.44 -11.04 -9.34
N LEU A 70 6.33 -10.31 -9.16
CA LEU A 70 4.98 -10.88 -9.14
C LEU A 70 4.64 -11.55 -10.48
N GLY A 71 5.07 -10.97 -11.60
CA GLY A 71 4.92 -11.55 -12.93
C GLY A 71 5.62 -12.90 -13.06
N SER A 72 6.81 -13.07 -12.48
CA SER A 72 7.54 -14.35 -12.42
C SER A 72 6.81 -15.39 -11.57
N CYS A 73 6.14 -14.95 -10.51
CA CYS A 73 5.26 -15.77 -9.66
C CYS A 73 3.88 -16.05 -10.31
N LYS A 74 3.70 -15.75 -11.61
CA LYS A 74 2.44 -15.86 -12.39
C LYS A 74 1.31 -14.95 -11.92
N PHE A 75 1.60 -13.95 -11.09
CA PHE A 75 0.65 -12.92 -10.68
C PHE A 75 0.78 -11.68 -11.56
N LYS A 76 -0.18 -11.46 -12.45
CA LYS A 76 -0.22 -10.27 -13.31
C LYS A 76 -1.35 -9.32 -12.90
N LEU A 77 -1.00 -8.05 -12.69
CA LEU A 77 -1.98 -6.98 -12.56
C LEU A 77 -2.55 -6.65 -13.94
N THR A 78 -3.83 -6.93 -14.17
CA THR A 78 -4.51 -6.73 -15.47
C THR A 78 -5.06 -5.31 -15.68
N THR A 79 -4.84 -4.41 -14.71
CA THR A 79 -5.50 -3.11 -14.67
C THR A 79 -4.79 -2.06 -15.53
N ARG A 80 -5.59 -1.20 -16.17
CA ARG A 80 -5.17 -0.10 -17.07
C ARG A 80 -4.30 0.98 -16.39
N ASN A 81 -4.46 1.19 -15.08
CA ASN A 81 -3.60 2.06 -14.28
C ASN A 81 -2.37 1.29 -13.82
N THR A 82 -1.18 1.85 -14.04
CA THR A 82 0.10 1.21 -13.65
C THR A 82 0.18 0.99 -12.13
N LEU A 83 0.87 -0.08 -11.66
CA LEU A 83 1.10 -0.28 -10.22
C LEU A 83 1.75 0.95 -9.61
N ARG A 84 2.66 1.59 -10.35
CA ARG A 84 3.39 2.80 -9.96
C ARG A 84 2.50 3.89 -9.37
N ILE A 85 1.41 4.27 -10.07
CA ILE A 85 0.53 5.35 -9.60
C ILE A 85 -0.19 4.95 -8.31
N ARG A 86 -0.75 3.74 -8.30
CA ARG A 86 -1.59 3.28 -7.18
C ARG A 86 -0.75 2.97 -5.93
N PHE A 87 0.43 2.39 -6.12
CA PHE A 87 1.39 2.17 -5.05
C PHE A 87 1.93 3.50 -4.51
N GLY A 88 2.27 4.44 -5.40
CA GLY A 88 2.68 5.79 -5.00
C GLY A 88 1.62 6.49 -4.14
N ASN A 89 0.35 6.41 -4.52
CA ASN A 89 -0.75 6.96 -3.73
C ASN A 89 -0.90 6.24 -2.37
N ALA A 90 -0.80 4.91 -2.34
CA ALA A 90 -0.85 4.15 -1.09
C ALA A 90 0.29 4.58 -0.13
N MET A 91 1.51 4.69 -0.64
CA MET A 91 2.67 5.17 0.12
C MET A 91 2.49 6.59 0.64
N HIS A 92 1.97 7.50 -0.19
CA HIS A 92 1.71 8.88 0.22
C HIS A 92 0.73 8.95 1.40
N TRP A 93 -0.42 8.28 1.27
CA TRP A 93 -1.43 8.24 2.33
C TRP A 93 -0.93 7.51 3.57
N TYR A 94 -0.12 6.46 3.41
CA TYR A 94 0.49 5.74 4.52
C TYR A 94 1.45 6.65 5.31
N ALA A 95 2.33 7.38 4.61
CA ALA A 95 3.24 8.33 5.23
C ALA A 95 2.47 9.43 5.99
N SER A 96 1.46 10.04 5.36
CA SER A 96 0.65 11.07 6.02
C SER A 96 -0.08 10.56 7.27
N LEU A 97 -0.60 9.32 7.24
CA LEU A 97 -1.23 8.71 8.41
C LEU A 97 -0.22 8.47 9.53
N MET A 98 0.97 7.98 9.20
CA MET A 98 2.04 7.72 10.18
C MET A 98 2.52 9.01 10.84
N ASP A 99 2.70 10.08 10.07
CA ASP A 99 3.07 11.40 10.59
C ASP A 99 2.00 11.93 11.54
N LYS A 100 0.72 11.87 11.13
CA LYS A 100 -0.40 12.31 11.97
C LYS A 100 -0.53 11.48 13.25
N LYS A 101 -0.35 10.15 13.16
CA LYS A 101 -0.33 9.25 14.32
C LYS A 101 0.78 9.65 15.29
N ASN A 102 1.98 9.91 14.79
CA ASN A 102 3.13 10.29 15.62
C ASN A 102 2.90 11.63 16.33
N LEU A 103 2.32 12.62 15.65
CA LEU A 103 1.94 13.90 16.26
C LEU A 103 0.91 13.71 17.38
N MET A 104 -0.18 12.97 17.12
CA MET A 104 -1.23 12.75 18.13
C MET A 104 -0.71 11.96 19.35
N VAL A 105 0.18 10.99 19.13
CA VAL A 105 0.81 10.25 20.24
C VAL A 105 1.71 11.17 21.05
N HIS A 106 2.47 12.05 20.41
CA HIS A 106 3.29 13.04 21.10
C HIS A 106 2.45 14.00 21.94
N ASP A 107 1.36 14.52 21.37
CA ASP A 107 0.42 15.42 22.06
C ASP A 107 -0.28 14.75 23.25
N TYR A 108 -0.51 13.43 23.20
CA TYR A 108 -1.10 12.69 24.30
C TYR A 108 -0.11 12.40 25.45
N LEU A 109 1.18 12.29 25.12
CA LEU A 109 2.24 11.95 26.09
C LEU A 109 2.84 13.18 26.80
N ASN A 110 2.66 14.37 26.23
CA ASN A 110 3.08 15.66 26.82
C ASN A 110 1.94 16.33 27.59
#